data_AF-A0A258Q2J5-F1
#
_entry.id   AF-A0A258Q2J5-F1
#
_cell.length_a   1.000
_cell.length_b   1.000
_cell.length_c   1.000
_cell.angle_alpha   90.00
_cell.angle_beta   90.00
_cell.angle_gamma   90.00
#
_symmetry.space_group_name_H-M   'P 1'
#
loop_
_entity.id
_entity.type
_entity.pdbx_description
1 polymer ?
#
loop_
_entity_poly.entity_id
_entity_poly.type
_entity_poly.pdbx_seq_one_letter_code
_entity_poly.pdbx_strand_id
1 'polypeptide(L)'
;MSVVAFNPSPSQRNTDWISWLPFVIGLAALYLPSYYAISQTLWREVDQAHGPIVLMVIVFLAWQKREHLVLGQSNQQDVMLGWILLMFGLACYVLGRSQDILMLDMGSQIPVLMGVLLLSCGRKALKAMWFPLFFIIFMLPLPLASITMPMKMAVSYVTENILFWFDYPIARSGVVLQIGQYQLLVADACAGM
;
A
#
# COMPACT_ATOMS: atom_id res chain seq x y z
N MET A 1 14.42 19.79 36.32
CA MET A 1 14.91 19.47 34.96
C MET A 1 13.78 19.81 34.00
N SER A 2 13.65 21.09 33.68
CA SER A 2 12.51 21.62 32.92
C SER A 2 12.68 21.28 31.45
N VAL A 3 11.73 20.54 30.89
CA VAL A 3 11.62 20.28 29.46
C VAL A 3 11.38 21.63 28.78
N VAL A 4 12.43 22.20 28.20
CA VAL A 4 12.32 23.34 27.29
C VAL A 4 11.59 22.81 26.06
N ALA A 5 10.29 23.10 25.97
CA ALA A 5 9.53 22.92 24.74
C ALA A 5 10.15 23.83 23.69
N PHE A 6 10.95 23.25 22.80
CA PHE A 6 11.47 23.94 21.62
C PHE A 6 10.28 24.26 20.73
N ASN A 7 9.77 25.49 20.83
CA ASN A 7 8.72 25.99 19.95
C ASN A 7 9.43 26.69 18.78
N PRO A 8 9.60 26.03 17.61
CA PRO A 8 10.30 26.64 16.49
C PRO A 8 9.55 27.89 16.03
N SER A 9 10.28 28.99 15.90
CA SER A 9 9.78 30.24 15.33
C SER A 9 9.15 29.98 13.94
N PRO A 10 8.08 30.71 13.56
CA PRO A 10 7.35 30.47 12.32
C PRO A 10 8.23 30.57 11.05
N SER A 11 9.38 31.25 11.11
CA SER A 11 10.34 31.34 10.01
C SER A 11 11.14 30.07 9.78
N GLN A 12 11.51 29.30 10.81
CA GLN A 12 12.22 28.02 10.65
C GLN A 12 11.33 26.93 10.03
N ARG A 13 10.06 26.90 10.42
CA ARG A 13 9.06 25.92 9.94
C ARG A 13 8.85 25.97 8.42
N ASN A 14 9.03 27.14 7.81
CA ASN A 14 8.81 27.34 6.37
C ASN A 14 10.02 26.87 5.53
N THR A 15 11.23 26.98 6.07
CA THR A 15 12.47 26.54 5.40
C THR A 15 12.60 25.03 5.37
N ASP A 16 12.09 24.34 6.39
CA ASP A 16 12.08 22.88 6.46
C ASP A 16 11.23 22.27 5.35
N TRP A 17 10.05 22.83 5.05
CA TRP A 17 9.16 22.34 3.99
C TRP A 17 9.79 22.43 2.59
N ILE A 18 10.51 23.53 2.33
CA ILE A 18 11.23 23.74 1.06
C ILE A 18 12.37 22.73 0.90
N SER A 19 13.01 22.33 1.99
CA SER A 19 14.09 21.34 1.99
C SER A 19 13.60 19.92 1.69
N TRP A 20 12.31 19.63 1.92
CA TRP A 20 11.66 18.36 1.56
C TRP A 20 11.21 18.29 0.10
N LEU A 21 11.06 19.43 -0.56
CA LEU A 21 10.60 19.54 -1.95
C LEU A 21 11.37 18.64 -2.94
N PRO A 22 12.71 18.57 -2.96
CA PRO A 22 13.43 17.70 -3.90
C PRO A 22 13.15 16.21 -3.67
N PHE A 23 12.98 15.78 -2.41
CA PHE A 23 12.66 14.39 -2.10
C PHE A 23 11.24 14.03 -2.57
N VAL A 24 10.27 14.91 -2.33
CA VAL A 24 8.89 14.72 -2.76
C VAL A 24 8.81 14.71 -4.29
N ILE A 25 9.50 15.63 -4.96
CA ILE A 25 9.56 15.67 -6.43
C ILE A 25 10.23 14.41 -6.99
N GLY A 26 11.34 13.96 -6.39
CA GLY A 26 12.02 12.74 -6.82
C GLY A 26 11.15 11.49 -6.69
N LEU A 27 10.45 11.34 -5.55
CA LEU A 27 9.50 10.24 -5.32
C LEU A 27 8.31 10.31 -6.26
N ALA A 28 7.75 11.50 -6.49
CA ALA A 28 6.66 11.70 -7.43
C ALA A 28 7.10 11.35 -8.86
N ALA A 29 8.25 11.85 -9.32
CA ALA A 29 8.78 11.54 -10.65
C ALA A 29 9.00 10.04 -10.85
N LEU A 30 9.42 9.32 -9.81
CA LEU A 30 9.66 7.89 -9.86
C LEU A 30 8.36 7.07 -9.91
N TYR A 31 7.41 7.35 -9.01
CA TYR A 31 6.26 6.47 -8.79
C TYR A 31 4.95 6.91 -9.45
N LEU A 32 4.82 8.18 -9.85
CA LEU A 32 3.62 8.69 -10.51
C LEU A 32 3.30 7.98 -11.84
N PRO A 33 4.29 7.59 -12.68
CA PRO A 33 4.03 6.74 -13.85
C PRO A 33 3.47 5.37 -13.48
N SER A 34 4.01 4.73 -12.44
CA SER A 34 3.54 3.42 -11.99
C SER A 34 2.13 3.48 -11.40
N TYR A 35 1.83 4.51 -10.59
CA TYR A 35 0.46 4.73 -10.09
C TYR A 35 -0.53 5.01 -11.21
N TYR A 36 -0.12 5.77 -12.23
CA TYR A 36 -0.96 6.01 -13.40
C TYR A 36 -1.28 4.71 -14.15
N ALA A 37 -0.29 3.85 -14.38
CA ALA A 37 -0.48 2.55 -15.03
C ALA A 37 -1.45 1.64 -14.25
N ILE A 38 -1.32 1.61 -12.92
CA ILE A 38 -2.17 0.80 -12.02
C ILE A 38 -3.59 1.36 -11.95
N SER A 39 -3.74 2.69 -12.01
CA SER A 39 -5.06 3.33 -12.00
C SER A 39 -5.94 2.97 -13.20
N GLN A 40 -5.31 2.65 -14.34
CA GLN A 40 -6.01 2.27 -15.56
C GLN A 40 -6.31 0.78 -15.66
N THR A 41 -5.63 -0.04 -14.86
CA THR A 41 -5.71 -1.50 -14.90
C THR A 41 -6.27 -2.03 -13.59
N LEU A 42 -5.41 -2.23 -12.59
CA LEU A 42 -5.70 -2.88 -11.32
C LEU A 42 -6.83 -2.20 -10.52
N TRP A 43 -6.85 -0.86 -10.45
CA TRP A 43 -7.88 -0.15 -9.67
C TRP A 43 -9.27 -0.17 -10.32
N ARG A 44 -9.39 -0.66 -11.55
CA ARG A 44 -10.69 -0.89 -12.19
C ARG A 44 -11.27 -2.27 -11.84
N GLU A 45 -10.46 -3.17 -11.31
CA GLU A 45 -10.94 -4.45 -10.81
C GLU A 45 -11.63 -4.25 -9.46
N VAL A 46 -12.83 -4.84 -9.30
CA VAL A 46 -13.66 -4.68 -8.10
C VAL A 46 -12.90 -5.09 -6.84
N ASP A 47 -12.12 -6.17 -6.92
CA ASP A 47 -11.32 -6.70 -5.80
C ASP A 47 -10.17 -5.76 -5.36
N GLN A 48 -9.73 -4.82 -6.21
CA GLN A 48 -8.56 -3.97 -5.98
C GLN A 48 -8.87 -2.47 -6.08
N ALA A 49 -10.16 -2.10 -6.09
CA ALA A 49 -10.63 -0.71 -6.15
C ALA A 49 -10.30 0.12 -4.88
N HIS A 50 -9.83 -0.52 -3.80
CA HIS A 50 -9.47 0.13 -2.54
C HIS A 50 -8.11 0.84 -2.56
N GLY A 51 -7.25 0.55 -3.56
CA GLY A 51 -5.90 1.12 -3.67
C GLY A 51 -5.80 2.66 -3.57
N PRO A 52 -6.67 3.47 -4.23
CA PRO A 52 -6.67 4.92 -4.10
C PRO A 52 -6.96 5.41 -2.68
N ILE A 53 -7.89 4.74 -1.97
CA ILE A 53 -8.28 5.10 -0.60
C ILE A 53 -7.09 4.84 0.33
N VAL A 54 -6.41 3.70 0.15
CA VAL A 54 -5.20 3.36 0.90
C VAL A 54 -4.10 4.40 0.68
N LEU A 55 -3.88 4.81 -0.56
CA LEU A 55 -2.90 5.86 -0.90
C LEU A 55 -3.23 7.18 -0.17
N MET A 56 -4.51 7.59 -0.17
CA MET A 56 -4.97 8.79 0.53
C MET A 56 -4.69 8.73 2.03
N VAL A 57 -4.94 7.56 2.66
CA VAL A 57 -4.65 7.33 4.08
C VAL A 57 -3.14 7.40 4.36
N ILE A 58 -2.29 6.83 3.51
CA ILE A 58 -0.82 6.90 3.67
C ILE A 58 -0.35 8.35 3.65
N VAL A 59 -0.81 9.14 2.69
CA VAL A 59 -0.48 10.58 2.59
C VAL A 59 -0.95 11.34 3.82
N PHE A 60 -2.17 11.07 4.30
CA PHE A 60 -2.72 11.69 5.50
C PHE A 60 -1.90 11.33 6.76
N LEU A 61 -1.55 10.06 6.94
CA LEU A 61 -0.73 9.62 8.08
C LEU A 61 0.67 10.23 8.05
N ALA A 62 1.29 10.27 6.88
CA ALA A 62 2.57 10.96 6.69
C ALA A 62 2.47 12.45 7.04
N TRP A 63 1.39 13.11 6.61
CA TRP A 63 1.12 14.52 6.93
C TRP A 63 0.92 14.76 8.43
N GLN A 64 0.25 13.83 9.13
CA GLN A 64 0.06 13.90 10.58
C GLN A 64 1.38 13.75 11.34
N LYS A 65 2.30 12.93 10.83
CA LYS A 65 3.61 12.66 11.46
C LYS A 65 4.73 13.60 10.98
N ARG A 66 4.41 14.64 10.20
CA ARG A 66 5.40 15.58 9.65
C ARG A 66 6.28 16.27 10.69
N GLU A 67 5.80 16.41 11.92
CA GLU A 67 6.57 17.03 13.03
C GLU A 67 7.80 16.21 13.41
N HIS A 68 7.84 14.92 13.08
CA HIS A 68 8.99 14.04 13.28
C HIS A 68 9.98 14.04 12.10
N LEU A 69 9.66 14.72 10.99
CA LEU A 69 10.46 14.80 9.77
C LEU A 69 11.43 15.99 9.80
N VAL A 70 12.21 16.08 10.87
CA VAL A 70 13.22 17.15 11.05
C VAL A 70 14.54 16.70 10.43
N LEU A 71 14.98 17.42 9.40
CA LEU A 71 16.22 17.16 8.66
C LEU A 71 17.45 17.36 9.56
N GLY A 72 18.46 16.50 9.41
CA GLY A 72 19.77 16.67 10.06
C GLY A 72 19.98 15.89 11.37
N GLN A 73 19.09 14.96 11.72
CA GLN A 73 19.24 14.10 12.91
C GLN A 73 19.86 12.71 12.63
N SER A 74 20.44 12.48 11.45
CA SER A 74 20.94 11.14 11.08
C SER A 74 22.35 10.87 11.60
N ASN A 75 22.55 9.67 12.17
CA ASN A 75 23.86 9.19 12.62
C ASN A 75 24.61 8.51 11.46
N GLN A 76 25.94 8.38 11.52
CA GLN A 76 26.76 7.80 10.44
C GLN A 76 26.31 6.36 10.07
N GLN A 77 25.91 5.57 11.07
CA GLN A 77 25.37 4.22 10.84
C GLN A 77 24.02 4.24 10.11
N ASP A 78 23.17 5.22 10.42
CA ASP A 78 21.86 5.40 9.79
C ASP A 78 22.01 5.85 8.33
N VAL A 79 23.01 6.69 8.05
CA VAL A 79 23.35 7.11 6.68
C VAL A 79 23.79 5.92 5.83
N MET A 80 24.66 5.05 6.37
CA MET A 80 25.14 3.87 5.63
C MET A 80 23.99 2.89 5.34
N LEU A 81 23.16 2.59 6.35
CA LEU A 81 21.97 1.74 6.16
C LEU A 81 20.96 2.38 5.21
N GLY A 82 20.79 3.69 5.28
CA GLY A 82 19.90 4.45 4.41
C GLY A 82 20.31 4.32 2.94
N TRP A 83 21.60 4.44 2.63
CA TRP A 83 22.12 4.22 1.28
C TRP A 83 21.94 2.78 0.79
N ILE A 84 22.20 1.79 1.64
CA ILE A 84 22.00 0.37 1.29
C ILE A 84 20.53 0.11 0.95
N LEU A 85 19.60 0.58 1.78
CA LEU A 85 18.16 0.40 1.53
C LEU A 85 17.69 1.16 0.29
N LEU A 86 18.18 2.39 0.09
CA LEU A 86 17.81 3.21 -1.07
C LEU A 86 18.29 2.55 -2.37
N MET A 87 19.54 2.09 -2.42
CA MET A 87 20.10 1.41 -3.59
C MET A 87 19.40 0.08 -3.86
N PHE A 88 19.11 -0.69 -2.80
CA PHE A 88 18.35 -1.93 -2.92
C PHE A 88 16.93 -1.66 -3.45
N GLY A 89 16.25 -0.66 -2.91
CA GLY A 89 14.91 -0.26 -3.37
C GLY A 89 14.90 0.19 -4.82
N LEU A 90 15.86 1.02 -5.24
CA LEU A 90 16.00 1.42 -6.64
C LEU A 90 16.29 0.22 -7.56
N ALA A 91 17.14 -0.71 -7.14
CA ALA A 91 17.40 -1.93 -7.90
C ALA A 91 16.12 -2.77 -8.05
N CYS A 92 15.36 -2.95 -6.98
CA CYS A 92 14.05 -3.62 -7.03
C CYS A 92 13.07 -2.88 -7.94
N TYR A 93 13.01 -1.55 -7.89
CA TYR A 93 12.16 -0.75 -8.77
C TYR A 93 12.51 -0.98 -10.25
N VAL A 94 13.79 -0.86 -10.60
CA VAL A 94 14.27 -1.05 -11.98
C VAL A 94 14.02 -2.48 -12.46
N LEU A 95 14.32 -3.48 -11.63
CA LEU A 95 14.06 -4.89 -11.96
C LEU A 95 12.58 -5.19 -12.09
N GLY A 96 11.75 -4.65 -11.19
CA GLY A 96 10.30 -4.82 -11.19
C GLY A 96 9.69 -4.22 -12.44
N ARG A 97 10.12 -3.00 -12.81
CA ARG A 97 9.68 -2.33 -14.03
C ARG A 97 10.18 -3.02 -15.30
N SER A 98 11.42 -3.53 -15.30
CA SER A 98 11.99 -4.23 -16.46
C SER A 98 11.39 -5.61 -16.70
N GLN A 99 10.88 -6.28 -15.66
CA GLN A 99 10.27 -7.61 -15.74
C GLN A 99 8.74 -7.56 -15.69
N ASP A 100 8.13 -6.37 -15.67
CA ASP A 100 6.70 -6.13 -15.44
C ASP A 100 6.15 -6.84 -14.18
N ILE A 101 7.00 -6.98 -13.15
CA ILE A 101 6.63 -7.55 -11.85
C ILE A 101 6.11 -6.43 -10.96
N LEU A 102 4.80 -6.21 -11.01
CA LEU A 102 4.10 -5.13 -10.29
C LEU A 102 4.31 -5.19 -8.77
N MET A 103 4.46 -6.40 -8.21
CA MET A 103 4.74 -6.62 -6.80
C MET A 103 6.11 -6.07 -6.36
N LEU A 104 7.11 -6.17 -7.25
CA LEU A 104 8.46 -5.67 -6.99
C LEU A 104 8.55 -4.17 -7.26
N ASP A 105 7.83 -3.67 -8.29
CA ASP A 105 7.69 -2.24 -8.57
C ASP A 105 7.04 -1.49 -7.39
N MET A 106 5.82 -1.86 -7.00
CA MET A 106 5.13 -1.23 -5.87
C MET A 106 5.82 -1.52 -4.53
N GLY A 107 6.37 -2.73 -4.36
CA GLY A 107 7.06 -3.14 -3.14
C GLY A 107 8.36 -2.37 -2.90
N SER A 108 9.00 -1.89 -3.96
CA SER A 108 10.22 -1.06 -3.88
C SER A 108 10.03 0.24 -3.10
N GLN A 109 8.79 0.74 -3.01
CA GLN A 109 8.48 1.97 -2.27
C GLN A 109 8.89 1.89 -0.81
N ILE A 110 8.74 0.71 -0.20
CA ILE A 110 9.08 0.49 1.21
C ILE A 110 10.58 0.73 1.45
N PRO A 111 11.53 -0.01 0.82
CA PRO A 111 12.95 0.23 1.03
C PRO A 111 13.40 1.63 0.55
N VAL A 112 12.83 2.19 -0.53
CA VAL A 112 13.17 3.56 -0.97
C VAL A 112 12.78 4.59 0.08
N LEU A 113 11.54 4.56 0.59
CA LEU A 113 11.08 5.49 1.62
C LEU A 113 11.85 5.32 2.93
N MET A 114 12.12 4.08 3.34
CA MET A 114 12.97 3.80 4.50
C MET A 114 14.36 4.41 4.31
N GLY A 115 14.99 4.21 3.15
CA GLY A 115 16.30 4.76 2.83
C GLY A 115 16.33 6.30 2.90
N VAL A 116 15.34 6.96 2.27
CA VAL A 116 15.20 8.42 2.33
C VAL A 116 14.98 8.91 3.77
N LEU A 117 14.12 8.26 4.55
CA LEU A 117 13.87 8.65 5.95
C LEU A 117 15.10 8.48 6.83
N LEU A 118 15.86 7.39 6.67
CA LEU A 118 17.11 7.14 7.40
C LEU A 118 18.18 8.18 7.03
N LEU A 119 18.34 8.52 5.75
CA LEU A 119 19.31 9.52 5.29
C LEU A 119 18.95 10.92 5.80
N SER A 120 17.68 11.29 5.74
CA SER A 120 17.22 12.65 6.05
C SER A 120 17.04 12.90 7.56
N CYS A 121 16.44 11.94 8.29
CA CYS A 121 15.97 12.13 9.67
C CYS A 121 16.46 11.06 10.66
N GLY A 122 17.09 9.99 10.18
CA GLY A 122 17.55 8.87 11.00
C GLY A 122 16.44 7.95 11.52
N ARG A 123 16.79 7.04 12.44
CA ARG A 123 15.89 5.99 12.95
C ARG A 123 14.64 6.50 13.68
N LYS A 124 14.67 7.71 14.26
CA LYS A 124 13.51 8.25 15.02
C LYS A 124 12.32 8.49 14.10
N ALA A 125 12.56 9.10 12.94
CA ALA A 125 11.53 9.31 11.93
C ALA A 125 11.03 7.98 11.35
N LEU A 126 11.94 7.03 11.13
CA LEU A 126 11.55 5.69 10.66
C LEU A 126 10.56 5.01 11.61
N LYS A 127 10.80 5.06 12.93
CA LYS A 127 9.87 4.52 13.93
C LYS A 127 8.52 5.25 13.94
N ALA A 128 8.53 6.58 13.79
CA ALA A 128 7.31 7.38 13.72
C ALA A 128 6.50 7.07 12.44
N MET A 129 7.19 6.78 11.33
CA MET A 129 6.63 6.48 10.01
C MET A 129 6.39 4.98 9.78
N TRP A 130 6.62 4.11 10.77
CA TRP A 130 6.44 2.67 10.59
C TRP A 130 4.99 2.31 10.25
N PHE A 131 4.01 3.01 10.81
CA PHE A 131 2.60 2.78 10.50
C PHE A 131 2.25 3.10 9.03
N PRO A 132 2.58 4.29 8.48
CA PRO A 132 2.46 4.54 7.04
C PRO A 132 3.20 3.51 6.16
N LEU A 133 4.43 3.14 6.51
CA LEU A 133 5.23 2.16 5.76
C LEU A 133 4.58 0.78 5.74
N PHE A 134 4.02 0.36 6.87
CA PHE A 134 3.26 -0.89 6.97
C PHE A 134 1.99 -0.84 6.13
N PHE A 135 1.31 0.31 6.07
CA PHE A 135 0.08 0.47 5.31
C PHE A 135 0.31 0.37 3.78
N ILE A 136 1.50 0.69 3.28
CA ILE A 136 1.89 0.46 1.86
C ILE A 136 1.79 -1.03 1.48
N ILE A 137 2.01 -1.95 2.43
CA ILE A 137 1.90 -3.40 2.16
C ILE A 137 0.46 -3.78 1.77
N PHE A 138 -0.56 -3.11 2.31
CA PHE A 138 -1.95 -3.34 1.92
C PHE A 138 -2.29 -2.82 0.52
N MET A 139 -1.49 -1.90 0.00
CA MET A 139 -1.62 -1.46 -1.39
C MET A 139 -1.01 -2.48 -2.36
N LEU A 140 -0.09 -3.32 -1.88
CA LEU A 140 0.53 -4.35 -2.69
C LEU A 140 -0.52 -5.41 -3.02
N PRO A 141 -0.70 -5.79 -4.31
CA PRO A 141 -1.59 -6.89 -4.66
C PRO A 141 -0.98 -8.20 -4.17
N LEU A 142 -1.16 -8.49 -2.89
CA LEU A 142 -0.77 -9.75 -2.28
C LEU A 142 -1.62 -10.85 -2.93
N PRO A 143 -1.03 -12.00 -3.31
CA PRO A 143 -1.73 -13.15 -3.90
C PRO A 143 -2.59 -13.89 -2.86
N LEU A 144 -3.25 -13.16 -1.96
CA LEU A 144 -4.24 -13.70 -1.03
C LEU A 144 -5.42 -14.31 -1.80
N ALA A 145 -5.59 -13.96 -3.08
CA ALA A 145 -6.50 -14.59 -4.03
C ALA A 145 -6.33 -16.13 -4.12
N SER A 146 -5.10 -16.63 -3.94
CA SER A 146 -4.84 -18.08 -3.90
C SER A 146 -5.41 -18.77 -2.64
N ILE A 147 -5.71 -17.98 -1.59
CA ILE A 147 -6.27 -18.45 -0.31
C ILE A 147 -7.78 -18.12 -0.22
N THR A 148 -8.26 -17.02 -0.80
CA THR A 148 -9.68 -16.63 -0.75
C THR A 148 -10.54 -17.37 -1.79
N MET A 149 -9.99 -17.77 -2.94
CA MET A 149 -10.67 -18.60 -3.95
C MET A 149 -11.25 -19.92 -3.40
N PRO A 150 -10.48 -20.77 -2.68
CA PRO A 150 -11.02 -22.02 -2.14
C PRO A 150 -12.12 -21.78 -1.10
N MET A 151 -12.06 -20.64 -0.38
CA MET A 151 -13.09 -20.29 0.59
C MET A 151 -14.42 -19.87 -0.09
N LYS A 152 -14.38 -19.07 -1.17
CA LYS A 152 -15.57 -18.73 -1.98
C LYS A 152 -16.21 -19.98 -2.60
N MET A 153 -15.39 -20.95 -3.02
CA MET A 153 -15.85 -22.23 -3.57
C MET A 153 -16.51 -23.14 -2.53
N ALA A 154 -16.01 -23.13 -1.29
CA ALA A 154 -16.57 -23.89 -0.18
C ALA A 154 -17.96 -23.37 0.23
N VAL A 155 -18.14 -22.05 0.32
CA VAL A 155 -19.45 -21.44 0.64
C VAL A 155 -20.48 -21.73 -0.45
N SER A 156 -20.07 -21.68 -1.72
CA SER A 156 -20.93 -22.04 -2.85
C SER A 156 -21.36 -23.52 -2.80
N TYR A 157 -20.46 -24.42 -2.38
CA TYR A 157 -20.76 -25.85 -2.22
C TYR A 157 -21.75 -26.12 -1.09
N VAL A 158 -21.57 -25.47 0.06
CA VAL A 158 -22.48 -25.64 1.21
C VAL A 158 -23.88 -25.08 0.89
N THR A 159 -23.95 -23.92 0.22
CA THR A 159 -25.23 -23.29 -0.14
C THR A 159 -26.02 -24.13 -1.15
N GLU A 160 -25.34 -24.69 -2.16
CA GLU A 160 -25.94 -25.63 -3.12
C GLU A 160 -26.52 -26.86 -2.42
N ASN A 161 -25.77 -27.46 -1.50
CA ASN A 161 -26.20 -28.69 -0.81
C ASN A 161 -27.39 -28.44 0.13
N ILE A 162 -27.44 -27.26 0.76
CA ILE A 162 -28.57 -26.86 1.61
C ILE A 162 -29.82 -26.57 0.74
N LEU A 163 -29.69 -25.84 -0.37
CA LEU A 163 -30.84 -25.52 -1.23
C LEU A 163 -31.37 -26.72 -2.01
N PHE A 164 -30.51 -27.69 -2.34
CA PHE A 164 -30.92 -28.96 -2.94
C PHE A 164 -31.78 -29.79 -1.97
N TRP A 165 -31.47 -29.75 -0.67
CA TRP A 165 -32.29 -30.37 0.38
C TRP A 165 -33.67 -29.72 0.56
N PHE A 166 -33.85 -28.48 0.09
CA PHE A 166 -35.12 -27.74 0.11
C PHE A 166 -35.86 -27.78 -1.24
N ASP A 167 -35.55 -28.76 -2.12
CA ASP A 167 -36.27 -29.04 -3.39
C ASP A 167 -36.21 -27.92 -4.45
N TYR A 168 -35.22 -27.02 -4.37
CA TYR A 168 -34.91 -26.07 -5.44
C TYR A 168 -33.83 -26.63 -6.37
N PRO A 169 -34.12 -26.97 -7.65
CA PRO A 169 -33.12 -27.47 -8.59
C PRO A 169 -32.26 -26.30 -9.12
N ILE A 170 -30.99 -26.28 -8.74
CA ILE A 170 -30.04 -25.21 -9.09
C ILE A 170 -28.87 -25.84 -9.84
N ALA A 171 -28.51 -25.27 -10.99
CA ALA A 171 -27.32 -25.67 -11.73
C ALA A 171 -26.14 -24.79 -11.31
N ARG A 172 -25.03 -25.40 -10.91
CA ARG A 172 -23.80 -24.70 -10.53
C ARG A 172 -22.77 -24.73 -11.65
N SER A 173 -22.18 -23.57 -11.93
CA SER A 173 -20.93 -23.45 -12.69
C SER A 173 -19.98 -22.54 -11.92
N GLY A 174 -19.16 -23.13 -11.04
CA GLY A 174 -18.23 -22.39 -10.19
C GLY A 174 -18.91 -21.60 -9.07
N VAL A 175 -18.94 -20.26 -9.17
CA VAL A 175 -19.50 -19.31 -8.17
C VAL A 175 -20.87 -18.75 -8.62
N VAL A 176 -21.38 -19.23 -9.75
CA VAL A 176 -22.68 -18.84 -10.30
C VAL A 176 -23.70 -19.91 -9.93
N LEU A 177 -24.74 -19.51 -9.20
CA LEU A 177 -25.92 -20.34 -8.91
C LEU A 177 -27.04 -19.94 -9.88
N GLN A 178 -27.45 -20.87 -10.75
CA GLN A 178 -28.47 -20.61 -11.76
C GLN A 178 -29.80 -21.26 -11.38
N ILE A 179 -30.84 -20.44 -11.20
CA ILE A 179 -32.20 -20.86 -10.84
C ILE A 179 -33.11 -20.58 -12.05
N GLY A 180 -33.42 -21.60 -12.85
CA GLY A 180 -34.22 -21.45 -14.06
C GLY A 180 -33.57 -20.49 -15.09
N GLN A 181 -34.20 -19.33 -15.34
CA GLN A 181 -33.70 -18.28 -16.24
C GLN A 181 -32.84 -17.22 -15.52
N TYR A 182 -32.76 -17.25 -14.19
CA TYR A 182 -32.06 -16.23 -13.38
C TYR A 182 -30.67 -16.72 -12.95
N GLN A 183 -29.66 -15.89 -13.15
CA GLN A 183 -28.30 -16.12 -12.66
C GLN A 183 -28.07 -15.30 -11.39
N LEU A 184 -27.90 -15.97 -10.26
CA LEU A 184 -27.49 -15.36 -8.99
C LEU A 184 -25.99 -15.62 -8.83
N LEU A 185 -25.22 -14.57 -9.06
CA LEU A 185 -23.82 -14.53 -8.67
C LEU A 185 -23.79 -14.33 -7.16
N VAL A 186 -23.22 -15.26 -6.40
CA VAL A 186 -22.80 -14.98 -5.01
C VAL A 186 -21.54 -14.12 -5.13
N ALA A 187 -21.72 -12.89 -5.63
CA ALA A 187 -20.70 -11.87 -5.69
C ALA A 187 -20.65 -11.22 -4.31
N ASP A 188 -19.57 -11.50 -3.58
CA ASP A 188 -18.86 -10.70 -2.56
C ASP A 188 -19.63 -9.74 -1.62
N ALA A 189 -20.95 -9.82 -1.50
CA ALA A 189 -21.74 -8.88 -0.71
C ALA A 189 -21.50 -8.99 0.81
N CYS A 190 -20.83 -10.05 1.27
CA CYS A 190 -20.50 -10.28 2.67
C CYS A 190 -19.04 -9.93 3.04
N ALA A 191 -18.22 -9.48 2.09
CA ALA A 191 -16.82 -9.13 2.37
C ALA A 191 -16.65 -7.68 2.86
N GLY A 192 -17.70 -6.86 2.83
CA GLY A 192 -17.60 -5.44 3.20
C GLY A 192 -16.60 -4.68 2.32
N MET A 193 -16.55 -5.02 1.03
CA MET A 193 -15.76 -4.38 -0.02
C MET A 193 -16.61 -4.28 -1.29
#